data_AF-A0A8B7DXS6-F1
#
_entry.id   AF-A0A8B7DXS6-F1
#
_cell.length_a   1.000
_cell.length_b   1.000
_cell.length_c   1.000
_cell.angle_alpha   90.00
_cell.angle_beta   90.00
_cell.angle_gamma   90.00
#
_symmetry.space_group_name_H-M   'P 1'
#
loop_
_entity.id
_entity.type
_entity.pdbx_description
1 polymer ?
#
loop_
_entity_poly.entity_id
_entity_poly.type
_entity_poly.pdbx_seq_one_letter_code
_entity_poly.pdbx_strand_id
1 'polypeptide(L)'
;MEDDLVQKVFTYLSKKQYPDGSLEGEKRVIRKKALKFMISEGGELLYKYKKKDKELFLRYIINHDERRKILVACHVLPTSGYMGKTRTLGRVKERFMWHGMVKNVHELLISCDVCQRMNRKLNCGKPEMHPIKVEVIATKDKMAVTVAGCLFKVLHFYFCHCFSILAKCYLSGYQVFVSK
;
A
#
# COMPACT_ATOMS: atom_id res chain seq x y z
N MET A 1 4.01 -24.91 -5.76
CA MET A 1 3.42 -25.95 -4.90
C MET A 1 1.99 -25.63 -4.48
N GLU A 2 1.67 -24.41 -4.01
CA GLU A 2 0.27 -24.09 -3.64
C GLU A 2 -0.66 -23.90 -4.85
N ASP A 3 -0.16 -23.41 -5.99
CA ASP A 3 -0.95 -23.24 -7.23
C ASP A 3 -1.42 -24.59 -7.82
N ASP A 4 -0.60 -25.64 -7.75
CA ASP A 4 -0.98 -27.00 -8.19
C ASP A 4 -2.17 -27.56 -7.39
N LEU A 5 -2.13 -27.40 -6.07
CA LEU A 5 -3.24 -27.83 -5.21
C LEU A 5 -4.52 -27.06 -5.52
N VAL A 6 -4.43 -25.75 -5.78
CA VAL A 6 -5.57 -24.93 -6.17
C VAL A 6 -6.17 -25.43 -7.49
N GLN A 7 -5.33 -25.79 -8.46
CA GLN A 7 -5.79 -26.34 -9.74
C GLN A 7 -6.50 -27.69 -9.54
N LYS A 8 -5.96 -28.57 -8.69
CA LYS A 8 -6.61 -29.84 -8.32
C LYS A 8 -7.96 -29.62 -7.65
N VAL A 9 -8.07 -28.63 -6.75
CA VAL A 9 -9.32 -28.23 -6.11
C VAL A 9 -10.33 -27.71 -7.13
N PHE A 10 -9.89 -26.90 -8.10
CA PHE A 10 -10.74 -26.41 -9.19
C PHE A 10 -11.31 -27.58 -10.00
N THR A 11 -10.46 -28.49 -10.49
CA THR A 11 -10.88 -29.68 -11.25
C THR A 11 -11.89 -30.52 -10.45
N TYR A 12 -11.64 -30.73 -9.16
CA TYR A 12 -12.56 -31.47 -8.29
C TYR A 12 -13.92 -30.75 -8.13
N LEU A 13 -13.94 -29.44 -7.95
CA LEU A 13 -15.19 -28.69 -7.80
C LEU A 13 -15.98 -28.64 -9.11
N SER A 14 -15.31 -28.45 -10.25
CA SER A 14 -15.93 -28.35 -11.57
C SER A 14 -16.40 -29.69 -12.14
N LYS A 15 -15.53 -30.72 -12.10
CA LYS A 15 -15.76 -32.01 -12.78
C LYS A 15 -16.04 -33.18 -11.84
N LYS A 16 -15.93 -33.01 -10.52
CA LYS A 16 -15.98 -34.10 -9.52
C LYS A 16 -14.94 -35.20 -9.73
N GLN A 17 -13.84 -34.87 -10.39
CA GLN A 17 -12.74 -35.77 -10.71
C GLN A 17 -11.49 -35.46 -9.87
N TYR A 18 -10.64 -36.47 -9.72
CA TYR A 18 -9.31 -36.34 -9.11
C TYR A 18 -8.26 -36.65 -10.18
N PRO A 19 -7.00 -36.17 -10.02
CA PRO A 19 -5.91 -36.58 -10.89
C PRO A 19 -5.77 -38.11 -10.95
N ASP A 20 -5.41 -38.65 -12.11
CA ASP A 20 -5.18 -40.09 -12.27
C ASP A 20 -4.08 -40.58 -11.33
N GLY A 21 -4.30 -41.76 -10.72
CA GLY A 21 -3.37 -42.31 -9.73
C GLY A 21 -3.38 -41.63 -8.36
N SER A 22 -4.30 -40.67 -8.10
CA SER A 22 -4.39 -40.02 -6.79
C SER A 22 -4.64 -41.03 -5.66
N LEU A 23 -3.73 -41.03 -4.68
CA LEU A 23 -3.89 -41.80 -3.44
C LEU A 23 -5.03 -41.24 -2.58
N GLU A 24 -5.62 -42.08 -1.73
CA GLU A 24 -6.75 -41.66 -0.89
C GLU A 24 -6.39 -40.51 0.06
N GLY A 25 -5.13 -40.45 0.51
CA GLY A 25 -4.61 -39.32 1.29
C GLY A 25 -4.69 -37.99 0.55
N GLU A 26 -4.32 -37.96 -0.73
CA GLU A 26 -4.40 -36.76 -1.56
C GLU A 26 -5.84 -36.34 -1.81
N LYS A 27 -6.73 -37.30 -2.13
CA LYS A 27 -8.16 -37.04 -2.29
C LYS A 27 -8.75 -36.43 -1.02
N ARG A 28 -8.37 -36.93 0.16
CA ARG A 28 -8.79 -36.37 1.45
C ARG A 28 -8.32 -34.91 1.63
N VAL A 29 -7.08 -34.59 1.24
CA VAL A 29 -6.56 -33.22 1.29
C VAL A 29 -7.35 -32.31 0.35
N ILE A 30 -7.60 -32.75 -0.89
CA ILE A 30 -8.40 -31.99 -1.88
C ILE A 30 -9.80 -31.72 -1.33
N ARG A 31 -10.51 -32.75 -0.84
CA ARG A 31 -11.85 -32.59 -0.25
C ARG A 31 -11.86 -31.60 0.90
N LYS A 32 -10.89 -31.72 1.83
CA LYS A 32 -10.78 -30.81 2.99
C LYS A 32 -10.50 -29.36 2.57
N LYS A 33 -9.62 -29.16 1.59
CA LYS A 33 -9.26 -27.82 1.09
C LYS A 33 -10.43 -27.21 0.30
N ALA A 34 -11.12 -28.00 -0.53
CA ALA A 34 -12.25 -27.58 -1.35
C ALA A 34 -13.41 -26.96 -0.57
N LEU A 35 -13.61 -27.31 0.72
CA LEU A 35 -14.61 -26.67 1.58
C LEU A 35 -14.45 -25.15 1.68
N LYS A 36 -13.21 -24.65 1.55
CA LYS A 36 -12.88 -23.22 1.57
C LYS A 36 -13.10 -22.52 0.22
N PHE A 37 -13.52 -23.23 -0.82
CA PHE A 37 -13.67 -22.67 -2.16
C PHE A 37 -15.08 -22.87 -2.70
N MET A 38 -15.44 -22.08 -3.70
CA MET A 38 -16.66 -22.24 -4.51
C MET A 38 -16.38 -21.75 -5.92
N ILE A 39 -17.24 -22.13 -6.87
CA ILE A 39 -17.19 -21.63 -8.24
C ILE A 39 -18.32 -20.60 -8.40
N SER A 40 -18.03 -19.45 -8.97
CA SER A 40 -19.03 -18.43 -9.35
C SER A 40 -19.88 -18.91 -10.53
N GLU A 41 -20.98 -18.22 -10.82
CA GLU A 41 -21.79 -18.48 -12.02
C GLU A 41 -20.99 -18.34 -13.33
N GLY A 42 -19.97 -17.46 -13.34
CA GLY A 42 -19.04 -17.28 -14.46
C GLY A 42 -17.95 -18.35 -14.59
N GLY A 43 -17.89 -19.33 -13.69
CA GLY A 43 -16.91 -20.41 -13.72
C GLY A 43 -15.58 -20.09 -13.06
N GLU A 44 -15.44 -18.95 -12.39
CA GLU A 44 -14.22 -18.58 -11.67
C GLU A 44 -14.15 -19.17 -10.26
N LEU A 45 -12.94 -19.48 -9.80
CA LEU A 45 -12.72 -20.02 -8.46
C LEU A 45 -12.68 -18.89 -7.41
N LEU A 46 -13.52 -19.01 -6.38
CA LEU A 46 -13.63 -18.09 -5.26
C LEU A 46 -13.14 -18.74 -3.96
N TYR A 47 -12.38 -18.00 -3.16
CA TYR A 47 -11.99 -18.37 -1.80
C TYR A 47 -12.93 -17.75 -0.76
N LYS A 48 -13.46 -18.62 0.10
CA LYS A 48 -14.39 -18.30 1.18
C LYS A 48 -13.64 -18.17 2.50
N TYR A 49 -13.84 -17.06 3.21
CA TYR A 49 -13.35 -16.89 4.57
C TYR A 49 -14.29 -16.05 5.42
N LYS A 50 -14.25 -16.27 6.75
CA LYS A 50 -15.01 -15.48 7.72
C LYS A 50 -14.05 -14.55 8.46
N LYS A 51 -14.45 -13.29 8.65
CA LYS A 51 -13.81 -12.40 9.64
C LYS A 51 -14.48 -12.61 11.00
N LYS A 52 -13.80 -12.17 12.07
CA LYS A 52 -14.09 -12.53 13.47
C LYS A 52 -15.55 -12.37 13.91
N ASP A 53 -16.36 -11.47 13.32
CA ASP A 53 -17.72 -11.25 13.81
C ASP A 53 -18.83 -10.94 12.80
N LYS A 54 -18.60 -10.96 11.47
CA LYS A 54 -19.70 -10.84 10.49
C LYS A 54 -19.21 -11.10 9.07
N GLU A 55 -20.16 -11.64 8.30
CA GLU A 55 -20.19 -11.81 6.86
C GLU A 55 -19.16 -12.76 6.22
N LEU A 56 -19.64 -13.55 5.27
CA LEU A 56 -18.80 -14.41 4.45
C LEU A 56 -18.13 -13.54 3.39
N PHE A 57 -16.80 -13.52 3.38
CA PHE A 57 -16.05 -12.81 2.36
C PHE A 57 -15.61 -13.77 1.25
N LEU A 58 -15.71 -13.28 0.02
CA LEU A 58 -15.31 -13.97 -1.20
C LEU A 58 -14.16 -13.21 -1.87
N ARG A 59 -13.16 -13.94 -2.36
CA ARG A 59 -12.07 -13.39 -3.17
C ARG A 59 -11.80 -14.30 -4.36
N TYR A 60 -11.61 -13.71 -5.53
CA TYR A 60 -11.22 -14.44 -6.73
C TYR A 60 -9.81 -14.99 -6.60
N ILE A 61 -9.66 -16.27 -6.94
CA ILE A 61 -8.37 -16.94 -7.09
C ILE A 61 -7.92 -16.79 -8.53
N ILE A 62 -6.77 -16.15 -8.72
CA ILE A 62 -6.29 -15.75 -10.04
C ILE A 62 -5.12 -16.63 -10.48
N ASN A 63 -5.19 -17.07 -11.73
CA ASN A 63 -4.14 -17.82 -12.41
C ASN A 63 -2.87 -17.00 -12.57
N HIS A 64 -1.71 -17.67 -12.61
CA HIS A 64 -0.42 -17.01 -12.62
C HIS A 64 -0.29 -15.92 -13.70
N ASP A 65 -0.77 -16.20 -14.91
CA ASP A 65 -0.62 -15.35 -16.09
C ASP A 65 -1.43 -14.05 -16.03
N GLU A 66 -2.52 -14.05 -15.27
CA GLU A 66 -3.41 -12.90 -15.12
C GLU A 66 -3.02 -12.01 -13.96
N ARG A 67 -2.27 -12.53 -12.98
CA ARG A 67 -1.84 -11.78 -11.78
C ARG A 67 -1.14 -10.48 -12.17
N ARG A 68 -0.22 -10.52 -13.15
CA ARG A 68 0.51 -9.32 -13.58
C ARG A 68 -0.43 -8.26 -14.16
N LYS A 69 -1.40 -8.66 -14.99
CA LYS A 69 -2.38 -7.75 -15.60
C LYS A 69 -3.22 -7.05 -14.53
N ILE A 70 -3.72 -7.81 -13.55
CA ILE A 70 -4.49 -7.29 -12.42
C ILE A 70 -3.64 -6.33 -11.58
N LEU A 71 -2.40 -6.71 -11.27
CA LEU A 71 -1.51 -5.86 -10.48
C LEU A 71 -1.23 -4.53 -11.17
N VAL A 72 -0.98 -4.53 -12.49
CA VAL A 72 -0.79 -3.30 -13.28
C VAL A 72 -2.06 -2.45 -13.26
N ALA A 73 -3.24 -3.04 -13.48
CA ALA A 73 -4.51 -2.34 -13.46
C ALA A 73 -4.83 -1.72 -12.08
N CYS A 74 -4.52 -2.42 -10.99
CA CYS A 74 -4.69 -1.89 -9.62
C CYS A 74 -3.65 -0.82 -9.26
N HIS A 75 -2.48 -0.85 -9.89
CA HIS A 75 -1.39 0.08 -9.66
C HIS A 75 -1.56 1.41 -10.41
N VAL A 76 -2.00 1.33 -11.67
CA VAL A 76 -2.14 2.45 -12.59
C VAL A 76 -3.63 2.79 -12.71
N LEU A 77 -4.10 3.78 -11.95
CA LEU A 77 -5.40 4.39 -12.22
C LEU A 77 -5.23 5.75 -12.89
N PRO A 78 -5.96 6.04 -13.98
CA PRO A 78 -5.89 7.33 -14.68
C PRO A 78 -6.16 8.54 -13.77
N THR A 79 -6.98 8.37 -12.73
CA THR A 79 -7.53 9.45 -11.92
C THR A 79 -6.93 9.58 -10.52
N SER A 80 -6.05 8.68 -10.06
CA SER A 80 -5.63 8.64 -8.64
C SER A 80 -4.11 8.64 -8.40
N GLY A 81 -3.30 8.79 -9.44
CA GLY A 81 -1.84 8.79 -9.33
C GLY A 81 -1.24 7.42 -8.98
N TYR A 82 0.07 7.30 -9.14
CA TYR A 82 0.82 6.08 -8.84
C TYR A 82 0.74 5.74 -7.36
N MET A 83 0.27 4.52 -7.05
CA MET A 83 0.03 4.10 -5.67
C MET A 83 1.22 3.38 -5.05
N GLY A 84 1.57 3.79 -3.82
CA GLY A 84 2.56 3.08 -3.01
C GLY A 84 2.08 1.68 -2.58
N LYS A 85 3.03 0.86 -2.09
CA LYS A 85 2.84 -0.56 -1.73
C LYS A 85 1.57 -0.87 -0.94
N THR A 86 1.32 -0.12 0.14
CA THR A 86 0.18 -0.38 1.03
C THR A 86 -1.16 -0.18 0.33
N ARG A 87 -1.29 0.86 -0.50
CA ARG A 87 -2.54 1.17 -1.22
C ARG A 87 -2.81 0.14 -2.31
N THR A 88 -1.80 -0.17 -3.12
CA THR A 88 -1.91 -1.20 -4.16
C THR A 88 -2.28 -2.55 -3.56
N LEU A 89 -1.61 -2.96 -2.47
CA LEU A 89 -1.90 -4.21 -1.79
C LEU A 89 -3.31 -4.24 -1.18
N GLY A 90 -3.77 -3.13 -0.58
CA GLY A 90 -5.11 -3.01 -0.03
C GLY A 90 -6.17 -3.31 -1.07
N ARG A 91 -6.09 -2.64 -2.22
CA ARG A 91 -7.03 -2.83 -3.34
C ARG A 91 -7.02 -4.23 -3.93
N VAL A 92 -5.84 -4.79 -4.16
CA VAL A 92 -5.74 -6.15 -4.70
C VAL A 92 -6.39 -7.13 -3.72
N LYS A 93 -6.20 -6.95 -2.40
CA LYS A 93 -6.82 -7.77 -1.35
C LYS A 93 -8.32 -7.55 -1.16
N GLU A 94 -8.93 -6.53 -1.74
CA GLU A 94 -10.39 -6.36 -1.67
C GLU A 94 -11.09 -7.42 -2.51
N ARG A 95 -10.56 -7.74 -3.69
CA ARG A 95 -11.23 -8.59 -4.68
C ARG A 95 -10.52 -9.91 -4.93
N PHE A 96 -9.20 -9.97 -4.77
CA PHE A 96 -8.40 -11.09 -5.22
C PHE A 96 -7.60 -11.75 -4.08
N MET A 97 -7.19 -13.00 -4.30
CA MET A 97 -6.30 -13.75 -3.40
C MET A 97 -5.44 -14.72 -4.21
N TRP A 98 -4.14 -14.77 -3.93
CA TRP A 98 -3.24 -15.81 -4.39
C TRP A 98 -2.01 -15.90 -3.47
N HIS A 99 -1.31 -17.02 -3.52
CA HIS A 99 -0.07 -17.21 -2.76
C HIS A 99 1.02 -16.26 -3.28
N GLY A 100 1.77 -15.62 -2.37
CA GLY A 100 2.86 -14.72 -2.77
C GLY A 100 2.44 -13.35 -3.30
N MET A 101 1.16 -12.98 -3.21
CA MET A 101 0.64 -11.67 -3.65
C MET A 101 1.46 -10.47 -3.18
N VAL A 102 1.87 -10.44 -1.90
CA VAL A 102 2.67 -9.34 -1.35
C VAL A 102 4.01 -9.20 -2.06
N LYS A 103 4.64 -10.34 -2.40
CA LYS A 103 5.90 -10.39 -3.14
C LYS A 103 5.70 -9.86 -4.55
N ASN A 104 4.66 -10.31 -5.26
CA ASN A 104 4.40 -9.85 -6.62
C ASN A 104 4.05 -8.36 -6.70
N VAL A 105 3.28 -7.83 -5.73
CA VAL A 105 3.04 -6.38 -5.62
C VAL A 105 4.36 -5.64 -5.42
N HIS A 106 5.26 -6.17 -4.60
CA HIS A 106 6.57 -5.55 -4.36
C HIS A 106 7.45 -5.56 -5.62
N GLU A 107 7.53 -6.69 -6.32
CA GLU A 107 8.25 -6.85 -7.59
C GLU A 107 7.73 -5.90 -8.67
N LEU A 108 6.40 -5.73 -8.76
CA LEU A 108 5.80 -4.75 -9.68
C LEU A 108 6.27 -3.32 -9.36
N LEU A 109 6.26 -2.94 -8.08
CA LEU A 109 6.62 -1.58 -7.68
C LEU A 109 8.10 -1.28 -7.83
N ILE A 110 8.96 -2.29 -7.61
CA ILE A 110 10.40 -2.17 -7.89
C ILE A 110 10.64 -2.05 -9.39
N SER A 111 9.91 -2.77 -10.24
CA SER A 111 10.07 -2.70 -11.69
C SER A 111 9.35 -1.51 -12.36
N CYS A 112 8.59 -0.71 -11.62
CA CYS A 112 7.86 0.43 -12.17
C CYS A 112 8.76 1.68 -12.25
N ASP A 113 9.10 2.10 -13.48
CA ASP A 113 9.98 3.26 -13.73
C ASP A 113 9.48 4.55 -13.07
N VAL A 114 8.16 4.79 -13.06
CA VAL A 114 7.59 6.00 -12.44
C VAL A 114 7.77 5.96 -10.93
N CYS A 115 7.49 4.81 -10.30
CA CYS A 115 7.73 4.64 -8.87
C CYS A 115 9.21 4.75 -8.51
N GLN A 116 10.10 4.20 -9.34
CA GLN A 116 11.53 4.35 -9.15
C GLN A 116 11.95 5.82 -9.23
N ARG A 117 11.51 6.57 -10.26
CA ARG A 117 11.83 8.00 -10.39
C ARG A 117 11.31 8.83 -9.23
N MET A 118 10.08 8.59 -8.77
CA MET A 118 9.50 9.30 -7.62
C MET A 118 10.14 8.96 -6.28
N ASN A 119 10.54 7.70 -6.09
CA ASN A 119 11.17 7.23 -4.85
C ASN A 119 12.70 7.24 -4.90
N ARG A 120 13.32 7.83 -5.94
CA ARG A 120 14.75 8.16 -5.87
C ARG A 120 14.89 9.09 -4.68
N LYS A 121 15.40 8.55 -3.58
CA LYS A 121 16.03 9.38 -2.56
C LYS A 121 16.99 10.24 -3.35
N LEU A 122 16.78 11.55 -3.36
CA LEU A 122 17.86 12.45 -3.69
C LEU A 122 18.94 12.05 -2.69
N ASN A 123 19.96 11.33 -3.16
CA ASN A 123 21.20 11.20 -2.44
C ASN A 123 21.89 12.56 -2.53
N CYS A 124 21.21 13.62 -2.06
CA CYS A 124 21.92 14.71 -1.45
C CYS A 124 22.52 14.08 -0.21
N GLY A 125 23.77 13.59 -0.32
CA GLY A 125 24.60 13.48 0.87
C GLY A 125 24.39 14.77 1.63
N LYS A 126 23.99 14.69 2.91
CA LYS A 126 23.70 15.87 3.72
C LYS A 126 24.84 16.85 3.42
N PRO A 127 24.60 17.97 2.72
CA PRO A 127 25.69 18.83 2.35
C PRO A 127 26.36 19.22 3.65
N GLU A 128 27.69 19.16 3.68
CA GLU A 128 28.44 19.58 4.85
C GLU A 128 28.00 21.02 5.15
N MET A 129 27.34 21.20 6.28
CA MET A 129 26.72 22.47 6.63
C MET A 129 27.82 23.41 7.08
N HIS A 130 28.38 24.15 6.13
CA HIS A 130 29.30 25.22 6.48
C HIS A 130 28.49 26.40 7.05
N PRO A 131 28.88 26.94 8.21
CA PRO A 131 28.25 28.13 8.74
C PRO A 131 28.43 29.27 7.73
N ILE A 132 27.31 29.83 7.27
CA ILE A 132 27.32 31.04 6.46
C ILE A 132 27.82 32.16 7.37
N LYS A 133 28.93 32.81 6.99
CA LYS A 133 29.36 34.05 7.64
C LYS A 133 28.31 35.11 7.33
N VAL A 134 27.45 35.38 8.30
CA VAL A 134 26.50 36.49 8.22
C VAL A 134 27.25 37.71 8.76
N GLU A 135 27.64 38.63 7.89
CA GLU A 135 27.97 39.97 8.34
C GLU A 135 26.67 40.65 8.74
N VAL A 136 26.50 40.88 10.04
CA VAL A 136 25.35 41.60 10.57
C VAL A 136 25.51 43.06 10.15
N ILE A 137 24.96 43.42 8.99
CA ILE A 137 24.69 44.81 8.67
C ILE A 137 23.51 45.20 9.55
N ALA A 138 23.78 45.86 10.67
CA ALA A 138 22.77 46.33 11.59
C ALA A 138 21.93 47.45 10.95
N THR A 139 20.99 47.08 10.09
CA THR A 139 19.87 47.96 9.74
C THR A 139 18.74 47.67 10.70
N LYS A 140 18.30 48.67 11.45
CA LYS A 140 17.30 48.53 12.53
C LYS A 140 15.92 48.00 12.10
N ASP A 141 15.67 47.81 10.79
CA ASP A 141 14.30 47.63 10.27
C ASP A 141 14.05 46.36 9.45
N LYS A 142 14.84 45.28 9.57
CA LYS A 142 14.55 44.03 8.84
C LYS A 142 14.63 42.78 9.72
N MET A 143 13.49 42.16 9.98
CA MET A 143 13.40 40.79 10.50
C MET A 143 13.29 39.80 9.33
N ALA A 144 14.16 38.79 9.30
CA ALA A 144 14.02 37.67 8.37
C ALA A 144 13.06 36.63 8.96
N VAL A 145 11.88 36.47 8.35
CA VAL A 145 10.94 35.39 8.67
C VAL A 145 11.12 34.30 7.61
N THR A 146 11.78 33.20 7.98
CA THR A 146 11.81 32.01 7.14
C THR A 146 10.60 31.14 7.49
N VAL A 147 9.65 31.02 6.56
CA VAL A 147 8.62 29.97 6.65
C VAL A 147 9.31 28.65 6.34
N ALA A 148 9.53 27.82 7.36
CA ALA A 148 9.91 26.43 7.14
C ALA A 148 8.75 25.73 6.42
N GLY A 149 8.85 25.56 5.10
CA GLY A 149 7.91 24.81 4.30
C GLY A 149 7.92 23.34 4.73
N CYS A 150 7.07 22.98 5.69
CA CYS A 150 6.81 21.59 6.01
C CYS A 150 6.15 20.93 4.78
N LEU A 151 6.72 19.82 4.33
CA LEU A 151 6.14 18.97 3.30
C LEU A 151 4.66 18.69 3.62
N PHE A 152 3.77 19.15 2.75
CA PHE A 152 2.35 18.80 2.78
C PHE A 152 2.20 17.27 2.63
N LYS A 153 1.95 16.57 3.74
CA LYS A 153 1.07 15.40 3.71
C LYS A 153 -0.33 15.92 3.96
N VAL A 154 -1.13 15.95 2.90
CA VAL A 154 -2.57 16.23 2.99
C VAL A 154 -3.21 15.16 3.87
N LEU A 155 -3.55 15.51 5.11
CA LEU A 155 -4.63 14.89 5.85
C LEU A 155 -5.79 15.90 5.88
N HIS A 156 -6.93 15.43 5.42
CA HIS A 156 -8.26 16.02 5.40
C HIS A 156 -8.50 17.28 6.25
N PHE A 157 -9.06 18.30 5.60
CA PHE A 157 -9.65 19.49 6.21
C PHE A 157 -10.79 19.13 7.18
N TYR A 158 -10.70 19.61 8.42
CA TYR A 158 -11.85 20.14 9.14
C TYR A 158 -11.50 21.53 9.66
N PHE A 159 -12.32 22.48 9.24
CA PHE A 159 -12.33 23.87 9.65
C PHE A 159 -12.42 23.97 11.17
N CYS A 160 -11.44 24.60 11.82
CA CYS A 160 -11.68 25.33 13.05
C CYS A 160 -10.58 26.38 13.21
N HIS A 161 -10.99 27.65 13.24
CA HIS A 161 -10.17 28.82 13.48
C HIS A 161 -9.39 28.69 14.81
N CYS A 162 -8.05 28.71 14.73
CA CYS A 162 -7.09 29.33 15.67
C CYS A 162 -5.72 28.65 15.52
N PHE A 163 -4.79 29.29 14.81
CA PHE A 163 -3.37 28.94 14.90
C PHE A 163 -2.60 30.14 15.45
N SER A 164 -2.10 30.00 16.68
CA SER A 164 -1.11 30.91 17.27
C SER A 164 0.27 30.57 16.68
N ILE A 165 0.98 31.57 16.15
CA ILE A 165 2.38 31.41 15.71
C ILE A 165 3.28 31.60 16.94
N LEU A 166 4.00 30.55 17.33
CA LEU A 166 5.05 30.60 18.33
C LEU A 166 6.41 30.79 17.64
N ALA A 167 7.07 31.91 17.89
CA ALA A 167 8.47 32.14 17.52
C ALA A 167 9.32 32.21 18.79
N LYS A 168 10.42 31.46 18.83
CA LYS A 168 11.39 31.48 19.94
C LYS A 168 12.70 32.06 19.43
N CYS A 169 13.05 33.27 19.88
CA CYS A 169 14.35 33.87 19.64
C CYS A 169 15.31 33.44 20.77
N TYR A 170 16.45 32.86 20.43
CA TYR A 170 17.39 32.25 21.40
C TYR A 170 18.36 33.25 22.06
N LEU A 171 18.25 34.56 21.82
CA LEU A 171 19.26 35.54 22.25
C LEU A 171 18.85 36.50 23.38
N SER A 172 17.61 36.50 23.85
CA SER A 172 17.24 37.31 25.02
C SER A 172 15.98 36.76 25.67
N GLY A 173 16.12 36.12 26.83
CA GLY A 173 14.99 35.55 27.54
C GLY A 173 13.99 36.61 28.00
N TYR A 174 12.76 36.56 27.47
CA TYR A 174 11.55 37.13 28.10
C TYR A 174 10.30 36.30 27.72
N GLN A 175 9.33 36.30 28.63
CA GLN A 175 8.12 35.45 28.66
C GLN A 175 7.04 35.85 27.64
N VAL A 176 6.24 34.85 27.24
CA VAL A 176 5.02 35.00 26.42
C VAL A 176 3.85 35.38 27.32
N PHE A 177 3.05 36.39 26.92
CA PHE A 177 1.75 36.66 27.51
C PHE A 177 0.64 36.39 26.50
N VAL A 178 -0.44 35.76 26.98
CA VAL A 178 -1.70 35.57 26.27
C VAL A 178 -2.69 36.58 26.82
N SER A 179 -3.41 37.29 25.96
CA SER A 179 -4.67 37.94 26.33
C SER A 179 -5.77 37.43 25.42
N LYS A 180 -6.97 37.29 26.01
CA LYS A 180 -8.20 36.66 25.49
C LYS A 180 -8.58 37.07 24.08
#